data_AF-A0A9D5DLX9-F1
#
_entry.id   AF-A0A9D5DLX9-F1
#
_cell.length_a   1.000
_cell.length_b   1.000
_cell.length_c   1.000
_cell.angle_alpha   90.00
_cell.angle_beta   90.00
_cell.angle_gamma   90.00
#
_symmetry.space_group_name_H-M   'P 1'
#
loop_
_entity.id
_entity.type
_entity.pdbx_description
1 polymer ?
#
loop_
_entity_poly.entity_id
_entity_poly.type
_entity_poly.pdbx_seq_one_letter_code
_entity_poly.pdbx_strand_id
1 'polypeptide(L)'
;MIEIFEVGVRDGLQNEKTLLTTEQKIGMLEHLVDSGLDKLEAVSFVHPKLVPAMADAEAILDQWNRPSRIQVAGLALNSRGIDRAMMTSITHLHTSIAVSDAFNLKNAKRSVQEGLEDLLPRIKEAQQLKPVTAILATSFGCPFTGMIPLSPLLKMVEHFLTAGASKIVLGDTTGMANPSMVKKRVASLYDEFGSELNLGLHFHNTRGLALANTLAGYEAGVRHFDASVGGLGGCPYAPLAVGNVCTEDMVHMFHEMGVETGVDLDRLIQTAQMIQNWFPKPLPGMVMKAGKTSTLAEQR
;
A
#
# COMPACT_ATOMS: atom_id res chain seq x y z
N MET A 1 10.71 -14.32 7.81
CA MET A 1 10.87 -13.14 6.95
C MET A 1 9.52 -12.57 6.60
N ILE A 2 9.38 -11.25 6.54
CA ILE A 2 8.20 -10.57 5.99
C ILE A 2 8.53 -9.90 4.66
N GLU A 3 7.52 -9.72 3.81
CA GLU A 3 7.57 -8.91 2.60
C GLU A 3 6.98 -7.54 2.86
N ILE A 4 7.68 -6.50 2.42
CA ILE A 4 7.24 -5.12 2.51
C ILE A 4 6.97 -4.62 1.09
N PHE A 5 5.77 -4.14 0.83
CA PHE A 5 5.47 -3.38 -0.38
C PHE A 5 5.50 -1.89 -0.04
N GLU A 6 6.51 -1.19 -0.53
CA GLU A 6 6.67 0.23 -0.26
C GLU A 6 5.78 1.04 -1.21
N VAL A 7 4.81 1.76 -0.65
CA VAL A 7 3.77 2.49 -1.39
C VAL A 7 3.97 4.01 -1.35
N GLY A 8 5.06 4.51 -0.76
CA GLY A 8 5.26 5.93 -0.52
C GLY A 8 5.28 6.79 -1.79
N VAL A 9 5.85 6.29 -2.88
CA VAL A 9 5.91 7.03 -4.15
C VAL A 9 4.53 7.16 -4.81
N ARG A 10 3.69 6.13 -4.70
CA ARG A 10 2.31 6.16 -5.20
C ARG A 10 1.36 6.70 -4.14
N ASP A 11 0.99 5.89 -3.16
CA ASP A 11 -0.03 6.21 -2.15
C ASP A 11 0.39 7.37 -1.25
N GLY A 12 1.68 7.40 -0.87
CA GLY A 12 2.23 8.44 -0.02
C GLY A 12 2.15 9.83 -0.65
N LEU A 13 2.51 9.97 -1.94
CA LEU A 13 2.51 11.26 -2.65
C LEU A 13 1.15 11.66 -3.21
N GLN A 14 0.21 10.72 -3.40
CA GLN A 14 -1.02 10.95 -4.18
C GLN A 14 -1.85 12.13 -3.67
N ASN A 15 -1.92 12.30 -2.36
CA ASN A 15 -2.72 13.33 -1.69
C ASN A 15 -1.88 14.48 -1.12
N GLU A 16 -0.57 14.49 -1.39
CA GLU A 16 0.32 15.55 -0.94
C GLU A 16 0.12 16.83 -1.76
N LYS A 17 0.20 17.97 -1.08
CA LYS A 17 0.08 19.29 -1.73
C LYS A 17 1.35 19.66 -2.49
N THR A 18 2.50 19.20 -1.99
CA THR A 18 3.78 19.41 -2.66
C THR A 18 3.89 18.42 -3.81
N LEU A 19 3.91 18.93 -5.04
CA LEU A 19 4.14 18.11 -6.22
C LEU A 19 5.65 17.93 -6.43
N LEU A 20 6.11 16.68 -6.37
CA LEU A 20 7.48 16.33 -6.70
C LEU A 20 7.66 16.21 -8.21
N THR A 21 8.84 16.60 -8.69
CA THR A 21 9.28 16.37 -10.07
C THR A 21 9.48 14.88 -10.35
N THR A 22 9.50 14.50 -11.63
CA THR A 22 9.79 13.13 -12.05
C THR A 22 11.14 12.67 -11.54
N GLU A 23 12.17 13.52 -11.60
CA GLU A 23 13.52 13.24 -11.14
C GLU A 23 13.55 12.99 -9.62
N GLN A 24 12.81 13.78 -8.84
CA GLN A 24 12.71 13.55 -7.39
C GLN A 24 12.04 12.21 -7.05
N LYS A 25 10.99 11.83 -7.79
CA LYS A 25 10.33 10.53 -7.60
C LYS A 25 11.23 9.36 -7.98
N ILE A 26 11.99 9.48 -9.06
CA ILE A 26 12.99 8.48 -9.46
C ILE A 26 14.08 8.37 -8.39
N GLY A 27 14.63 9.48 -7.92
CA GLY A 27 15.62 9.48 -6.84
C GLY A 27 15.07 8.86 -5.55
N MET A 28 13.80 9.12 -5.21
CA MET A 28 13.11 8.45 -4.09
C MET A 28 13.06 6.94 -4.28
N LEU A 29 12.68 6.44 -5.47
CA LEU A 29 12.67 5.01 -5.78
C LEU A 29 14.06 4.39 -5.69
N GLU A 30 15.09 5.05 -6.20
CA GLU A 30 16.48 4.57 -6.15
C GLU A 30 16.99 4.45 -4.71
N HIS A 31 16.75 5.46 -3.87
CA HIS A 31 17.13 5.44 -2.46
C HIS A 31 16.38 4.35 -1.66
N LEU A 32 15.11 4.06 -2.00
CA LEU A 32 14.35 2.95 -1.41
C LEU A 32 14.91 1.60 -1.86
N VAL A 33 15.28 1.45 -3.14
CA VAL A 33 15.95 0.23 -3.64
C VAL A 33 17.29 0.01 -2.95
N ASP A 34 18.06 1.07 -2.70
CA ASP A 34 19.37 1.01 -2.05
C ASP A 34 19.28 0.66 -0.56
N SER A 35 18.12 0.86 0.08
CA SER A 35 17.85 0.35 1.42
C SER A 35 17.45 -1.13 1.43
N GLY A 36 17.45 -1.82 0.28
CA GLY A 36 17.12 -3.23 0.18
C GLY A 36 15.65 -3.54 -0.09
N LEU A 37 14.78 -2.52 -0.24
CA LEU A 37 13.40 -2.75 -0.67
C LEU A 37 13.39 -3.23 -2.12
N ASP A 38 12.65 -4.31 -2.38
CA ASP A 38 12.58 -4.97 -3.69
C ASP A 38 11.18 -4.91 -4.32
N LYS A 39 10.20 -4.36 -3.62
CA LYS A 39 8.80 -4.29 -3.99
C LYS A 39 8.29 -2.87 -3.78
N LEU A 40 7.99 -2.17 -4.88
CA LEU A 40 7.68 -0.76 -4.89
C LEU A 40 6.42 -0.51 -5.71
N GLU A 41 5.47 0.23 -5.14
CA GLU A 41 4.36 0.79 -5.90
C GLU A 41 4.76 2.19 -6.38
N ALA A 42 5.24 2.25 -7.62
CA ALA A 42 5.94 3.43 -8.11
C ALA A 42 5.02 4.44 -8.80
N VAL A 43 3.93 3.99 -9.40
CA VAL A 43 3.11 4.81 -10.30
C VAL A 43 1.62 4.52 -10.18
N SER A 44 0.78 5.43 -10.69
CA SER A 44 -0.64 5.18 -10.86
C SER A 44 -1.14 5.68 -12.22
N PHE A 45 -1.96 4.86 -12.88
CA PHE A 45 -2.59 5.12 -14.17
C PHE A 45 -3.95 5.82 -14.02
N VAL A 46 -4.06 6.71 -13.03
CA VAL A 46 -5.22 7.58 -12.81
C VAL A 46 -5.23 8.76 -13.79
N HIS A 47 -6.35 9.46 -13.84
CA HIS A 47 -6.50 10.61 -14.72
C HIS A 47 -5.59 11.77 -14.24
N PRO A 48 -4.65 12.26 -15.05
CA PRO A 48 -3.63 13.23 -14.61
C PRO A 48 -4.20 14.56 -14.11
N LYS A 49 -5.35 14.99 -14.66
CA LYS A 49 -6.05 16.20 -14.15
C LYS A 49 -6.72 16.02 -12.79
N LEU A 50 -7.11 14.79 -12.43
CA LEU A 50 -7.76 14.51 -11.15
C LEU A 50 -6.73 14.25 -10.06
N VAL A 51 -5.58 13.67 -10.44
CA VAL A 51 -4.47 13.35 -9.53
C VAL A 51 -3.15 13.83 -10.16
N PRO A 52 -2.84 15.13 -10.09
CA PRO A 52 -1.64 15.70 -10.72
C PRO A 52 -0.33 15.10 -10.21
N ALA A 53 -0.30 14.66 -8.94
CA ALA A 53 0.86 14.00 -8.35
C ALA A 53 1.28 12.72 -9.10
N MET A 54 0.36 12.07 -9.83
CA MET A 54 0.58 10.81 -10.55
C MET A 54 0.58 10.98 -12.09
N ALA A 55 0.74 12.20 -12.59
CA ALA A 55 0.60 12.49 -14.02
C ALA A 55 1.73 11.92 -14.90
N ASP A 56 2.88 11.59 -14.31
CA ASP A 56 4.15 11.26 -14.95
C ASP A 56 4.51 9.76 -14.90
N ALA A 57 3.50 8.89 -14.81
CA ALA A 57 3.68 7.43 -14.70
C ALA A 57 4.61 6.83 -15.76
N GLU A 58 4.37 7.08 -17.06
CA GLU A 58 5.23 6.57 -18.13
C GLU A 58 6.62 7.18 -18.09
N ALA A 59 6.71 8.48 -17.82
CA ALA A 59 8.00 9.16 -17.75
C ALA A 59 8.90 8.56 -16.66
N ILE A 60 8.34 8.23 -15.49
CA ILE A 60 9.06 7.51 -14.42
C ILE A 60 9.51 6.14 -14.93
N LEU A 61 8.63 5.36 -15.56
CA LEU A 61 8.92 4.00 -16.00
C LEU A 61 9.92 3.93 -17.15
N ASP A 62 9.98 4.95 -18.00
CA ASP A 62 10.88 5.03 -19.15
C ASP A 62 12.27 5.55 -18.76
N GLN A 63 12.34 6.48 -17.80
CA GLN A 63 13.60 7.11 -17.38
C GLN A 63 14.32 6.33 -16.26
N TRP A 64 13.57 5.61 -15.42
CA TRP A 64 14.15 4.88 -14.30
C TRP A 64 14.81 3.57 -14.77
N ASN A 65 16.14 3.60 -14.90
CA ASN A 65 16.95 2.41 -15.21
C ASN A 65 17.10 1.52 -13.97
N ARG A 66 16.02 0.81 -13.64
CA ARG A 66 15.95 0.00 -12.43
C ARG A 66 16.58 -1.38 -12.61
N PRO A 67 17.11 -1.98 -11.52
CA PRO A 67 17.55 -3.37 -11.54
C PRO A 67 16.38 -4.33 -11.81
N SER A 68 16.62 -5.40 -12.59
CA SER A 68 15.60 -6.39 -12.97
C SER A 68 14.98 -7.16 -11.81
N ARG A 69 15.67 -7.22 -10.65
CA ARG A 69 15.16 -7.87 -9.43
C ARG A 69 13.98 -7.12 -8.79
N ILE A 70 13.79 -5.84 -9.12
CA ILE A 70 12.82 -4.99 -8.44
C ILE A 70 11.43 -5.20 -9.03
N GLN A 71 10.49 -5.56 -8.17
CA GLN A 71 9.08 -5.59 -8.49
C GLN A 71 8.52 -4.16 -8.44
N VAL A 72 7.94 -3.74 -9.56
CA VAL A 72 7.33 -2.43 -9.69
C VAL A 72 5.86 -2.63 -9.99
N ALA A 73 5.02 -2.20 -9.06
CA ALA A 73 3.59 -2.12 -9.27
C ALA A 73 3.17 -0.74 -9.78
N GLY A 74 2.12 -0.75 -10.59
CA GLY A 74 1.36 0.45 -10.92
C GLY A 74 -0.12 0.26 -10.60
N LEU A 75 -0.71 1.27 -9.95
CA LEU A 75 -2.12 1.26 -9.58
C LEU A 75 -3.02 1.67 -10.75
N ALA A 76 -4.05 0.88 -11.07
CA ALA A 76 -5.13 1.24 -11.96
C ALA A 76 -6.49 1.05 -11.28
N LEU A 77 -7.37 2.06 -11.37
CA LEU A 77 -8.68 2.07 -10.68
C LEU A 77 -9.88 1.75 -11.58
N ASN A 78 -9.65 1.49 -12.87
CA ASN A 78 -10.67 1.14 -13.86
C ASN A 78 -10.04 0.41 -15.05
N SER A 79 -10.88 -0.15 -15.93
CA SER A 79 -10.44 -0.88 -17.13
C SER A 79 -9.46 -0.09 -17.99
N ARG A 80 -9.73 1.20 -18.28
CA ARG A 80 -8.83 2.05 -19.09
C ARG A 80 -7.46 2.23 -18.46
N GLY A 81 -7.41 2.36 -17.13
CA GLY A 81 -6.15 2.41 -16.39
C GLY A 81 -5.39 1.09 -16.50
N ILE A 82 -6.11 -0.04 -16.44
CA ILE A 82 -5.52 -1.37 -16.62
C ILE A 82 -4.95 -1.53 -18.03
N ASP A 83 -5.68 -1.08 -19.07
CA ASP A 83 -5.22 -1.09 -20.46
C ASP A 83 -3.88 -0.38 -20.61
N ARG A 84 -3.82 0.83 -20.05
CA ARG A 84 -2.62 1.66 -20.06
C ARG A 84 -1.47 0.97 -19.30
N ALA A 85 -1.76 0.44 -18.11
CA ALA A 85 -0.79 -0.24 -17.26
C ALA A 85 -0.14 -1.46 -17.94
N MET A 86 -0.93 -2.27 -18.65
CA MET A 86 -0.45 -3.46 -19.35
C MET A 86 0.57 -3.15 -20.44
N MET A 87 0.46 -1.97 -21.08
CA MET A 87 1.38 -1.53 -22.13
C MET A 87 2.71 -0.98 -21.61
N THR A 88 2.89 -0.87 -20.29
CA THR A 88 4.11 -0.30 -19.69
C THR A 88 5.09 -1.36 -19.21
N SER A 89 6.24 -0.93 -18.67
CA SER A 89 7.26 -1.83 -18.12
C SER A 89 6.97 -2.34 -16.70
N ILE A 90 5.86 -1.98 -16.04
CA ILE A 90 5.54 -2.49 -14.69
C ILE A 90 5.56 -4.03 -14.66
N THR A 91 5.94 -4.61 -13.52
CA THR A 91 5.95 -6.07 -13.34
C THR A 91 4.69 -6.58 -12.65
N HIS A 92 4.01 -5.73 -11.88
CA HIS A 92 2.79 -6.06 -11.16
C HIS A 92 1.71 -5.02 -11.44
N LEU A 93 0.46 -5.47 -11.56
CA LEU A 93 -0.69 -4.59 -11.65
C LEU A 93 -1.39 -4.54 -10.30
N HIS A 94 -1.55 -3.35 -9.74
CA HIS A 94 -2.40 -3.15 -8.58
C HIS A 94 -3.72 -2.55 -9.02
N THR A 95 -4.81 -3.06 -8.46
CA THR A 95 -6.15 -2.47 -8.61
C THR A 95 -6.79 -2.29 -7.26
N SER A 96 -7.72 -1.34 -7.15
CA SER A 96 -8.38 -1.06 -5.88
C SER A 96 -9.85 -0.76 -6.07
N ILE A 97 -10.67 -1.31 -5.18
CA ILE A 97 -12.08 -0.97 -5.00
C ILE A 97 -12.41 -1.01 -3.50
N ALA A 98 -13.31 -0.16 -3.03
CA ALA A 98 -13.75 -0.23 -1.63
C ALA A 98 -14.84 -1.29 -1.44
N VAL A 99 -14.89 -1.94 -0.28
CA VAL A 99 -16.02 -2.84 0.07
C VAL A 99 -17.34 -2.05 0.22
N SER A 100 -17.25 -0.78 0.62
CA SER A 100 -18.41 0.07 0.89
C SER A 100 -18.91 0.81 -0.36
N ASP A 101 -20.18 0.62 -0.73
CA ASP A 101 -20.85 1.42 -1.76
C ASP A 101 -20.80 2.91 -1.47
N ALA A 102 -21.08 3.32 -0.23
CA ALA A 102 -21.07 4.73 0.16
C ALA A 102 -19.68 5.37 -0.03
N PHE A 103 -18.61 4.60 0.17
CA PHE A 103 -17.25 5.07 -0.08
C PHE A 103 -16.97 5.18 -1.59
N ASN A 104 -17.29 4.15 -2.38
CA ASN A 104 -17.07 4.18 -3.83
C ASN A 104 -17.85 5.31 -4.51
N LEU A 105 -19.10 5.57 -4.11
CA LEU A 105 -19.91 6.65 -4.66
C LEU A 105 -19.29 8.04 -4.40
N LYS A 106 -18.65 8.23 -3.24
CA LYS A 106 -17.96 9.50 -2.92
C LYS A 106 -16.59 9.60 -3.57
N ASN A 107 -15.87 8.49 -3.70
CA ASN A 107 -14.49 8.45 -4.20
C ASN A 107 -14.41 8.40 -5.74
N ALA A 108 -15.24 7.55 -6.35
CA ALA A 108 -15.20 7.24 -7.77
C ALA A 108 -16.52 7.55 -8.51
N LYS A 109 -17.57 8.01 -7.80
CA LYS A 109 -18.92 8.25 -8.36
C LYS A 109 -19.52 7.01 -9.02
N ARG A 110 -19.20 5.84 -8.48
CA ARG A 110 -19.66 4.52 -8.94
C ARG A 110 -19.98 3.65 -7.74
N SER A 111 -20.93 2.74 -7.89
CA SER A 111 -21.20 1.67 -6.94
C SER A 111 -20.11 0.58 -6.99
N VAL A 112 -20.10 -0.30 -5.99
CA VAL A 112 -19.27 -1.51 -5.97
C VAL A 112 -19.60 -2.38 -7.19
N GLN A 113 -20.89 -2.57 -7.48
CA GLN A 113 -21.34 -3.41 -8.59
C GLN A 113 -20.81 -2.89 -9.93
N GLU A 114 -20.99 -1.59 -10.23
CA GLU A 114 -20.47 -0.98 -11.46
C GLU A 114 -18.93 -1.05 -11.53
N GLY A 115 -18.24 -0.98 -10.39
CA GLY A 115 -16.79 -1.14 -10.32
C GLY A 115 -16.34 -2.57 -10.62
N LEU A 116 -17.04 -3.58 -10.08
CA LEU A 116 -16.75 -4.99 -10.33
C LEU A 116 -17.00 -5.36 -11.80
N GLU A 117 -18.11 -4.90 -12.38
CA GLU A 117 -18.43 -5.14 -13.80
C GLU A 117 -17.37 -4.58 -14.77
N ASP A 118 -16.68 -3.52 -14.37
CA ASP A 118 -15.60 -2.90 -15.15
C ASP A 118 -14.23 -3.54 -14.90
N LEU A 119 -13.94 -3.91 -13.65
CA LEU A 119 -12.63 -4.43 -13.27
C LEU A 119 -12.46 -5.91 -13.56
N LEU A 120 -13.44 -6.76 -13.20
CA LEU A 120 -13.26 -8.22 -13.20
C LEU A 120 -12.95 -8.79 -14.60
N PRO A 121 -13.65 -8.41 -15.69
CA PRO A 121 -13.31 -8.90 -17.02
C PRO A 121 -11.88 -8.52 -17.42
N ARG A 122 -11.45 -7.31 -17.08
CA ARG A 122 -10.13 -6.82 -17.48
C ARG A 122 -9.00 -7.37 -16.63
N ILE A 123 -9.26 -7.69 -15.35
CA ILE A 123 -8.31 -8.41 -14.49
C ILE A 123 -8.04 -9.82 -15.05
N LYS A 124 -9.08 -10.52 -15.51
CA LYS A 124 -8.94 -11.85 -16.11
C LYS A 124 -7.99 -11.86 -17.31
N GLU A 125 -8.03 -10.81 -18.11
CA GLU A 125 -7.12 -10.62 -19.24
C GLU A 125 -5.73 -10.18 -18.79
N ALA A 126 -5.65 -9.21 -17.86
CA ALA A 126 -4.38 -8.68 -17.36
C ALA A 126 -3.52 -9.73 -16.65
N GLN A 127 -4.13 -10.64 -15.90
CA GLN A 127 -3.44 -11.71 -15.19
C GLN A 127 -2.65 -12.65 -16.13
N GLN A 128 -3.04 -12.77 -17.40
CA GLN A 128 -2.31 -13.56 -18.39
C GLN A 128 -0.96 -12.92 -18.78
N LEU A 129 -0.80 -11.62 -18.51
CA LEU A 129 0.40 -10.86 -18.84
C LEU A 129 1.24 -10.53 -17.60
N LYS A 130 0.58 -10.13 -16.51
CA LYS A 130 1.23 -9.65 -15.28
C LYS A 130 0.40 -10.04 -14.06
N PRO A 131 1.04 -10.46 -12.94
CA PRO A 131 0.33 -10.71 -11.69
C PRO A 131 -0.49 -9.50 -11.24
N VAL A 132 -1.74 -9.74 -10.85
CA VAL A 132 -2.68 -8.72 -10.36
C VAL A 132 -2.85 -8.86 -8.85
N THR A 133 -2.67 -7.75 -8.14
CA THR A 133 -3.05 -7.59 -6.73
C THR A 133 -4.34 -6.79 -6.64
N ALA A 134 -5.35 -7.35 -5.97
CA ALA A 134 -6.59 -6.64 -5.68
C ALA A 134 -6.56 -6.07 -4.25
N ILE A 135 -6.58 -4.76 -4.14
CA ILE A 135 -6.60 -4.01 -2.88
C ILE A 135 -8.05 -3.67 -2.54
N LEU A 136 -8.52 -4.17 -1.40
CA LEU A 136 -9.89 -4.00 -0.95
C LEU A 136 -9.92 -2.88 0.10
N ALA A 137 -10.19 -1.65 -0.34
CA ALA A 137 -10.30 -0.51 0.55
C ALA A 137 -11.51 -0.63 1.50
N THR A 138 -11.48 0.08 2.63
CA THR A 138 -12.50 -0.01 3.69
C THR A 138 -12.74 -1.42 4.22
N SER A 139 -11.77 -2.34 4.09
CA SER A 139 -11.91 -3.74 4.52
C SER A 139 -12.27 -3.88 5.99
N PHE A 140 -11.85 -2.94 6.83
CA PHE A 140 -12.07 -2.99 8.27
C PHE A 140 -13.24 -2.10 8.72
N GLY A 141 -13.44 -0.97 8.05
CA GLY A 141 -14.51 -0.02 8.32
C GLY A 141 -14.60 1.05 7.23
N CYS A 142 -15.74 1.70 7.16
CA CYS A 142 -16.01 2.83 6.28
C CYS A 142 -16.35 4.06 7.11
N PRO A 143 -15.78 5.25 6.80
CA PRO A 143 -16.09 6.49 7.51
C PRO A 143 -17.55 6.95 7.34
N PHE A 144 -18.30 6.38 6.39
CA PHE A 144 -19.68 6.76 6.09
C PHE A 144 -20.71 5.76 6.62
N THR A 145 -20.40 4.47 6.61
CA THR A 145 -21.34 3.40 6.99
C THR A 145 -20.92 2.64 8.24
N GLY A 146 -19.80 3.00 8.86
CA GLY A 146 -19.28 2.34 10.05
C GLY A 146 -18.61 1.00 9.73
N MET A 147 -18.78 0.03 10.61
CA MET A 147 -18.12 -1.27 10.50
C MET A 147 -18.58 -2.04 9.28
N ILE A 148 -17.63 -2.61 8.52
CA ILE A 148 -17.94 -3.45 7.36
C ILE A 148 -18.16 -4.88 7.81
N PRO A 149 -19.35 -5.49 7.56
CA PRO A 149 -19.58 -6.90 7.87
C PRO A 149 -18.62 -7.81 7.10
N LEU A 150 -18.37 -9.01 7.62
CA LEU A 150 -17.43 -9.95 6.98
C LEU A 150 -17.96 -10.51 5.66
N SER A 151 -19.26 -10.81 5.57
CA SER A 151 -19.88 -11.40 4.38
C SER A 151 -19.63 -10.63 3.07
N PRO A 152 -19.86 -9.29 2.97
CA PRO A 152 -19.56 -8.56 1.74
C PRO A 152 -18.07 -8.54 1.40
N LEU A 153 -17.18 -8.56 2.41
CA LEU A 153 -15.74 -8.67 2.18
C LEU A 153 -15.39 -10.03 1.55
N LEU A 154 -15.89 -11.14 2.11
CA LEU A 154 -15.63 -12.49 1.58
C LEU A 154 -16.12 -12.62 0.13
N LYS A 155 -17.33 -12.16 -0.17
CA LYS A 155 -17.87 -12.16 -1.54
C LYS A 155 -16.99 -11.36 -2.51
N MET A 156 -16.48 -10.22 -2.07
CA MET A 156 -15.61 -9.42 -2.92
C MET A 156 -14.27 -10.13 -3.16
N VAL A 157 -13.69 -10.76 -2.15
CA VAL A 157 -12.50 -11.60 -2.30
C VAL A 157 -12.75 -12.73 -3.30
N GLU A 158 -13.86 -13.46 -3.18
CA GLU A 158 -14.25 -14.52 -4.11
C GLU A 158 -14.32 -14.02 -5.56
N HIS A 159 -14.94 -12.86 -5.80
CA HIS A 159 -15.01 -12.27 -7.15
C HIS A 159 -13.63 -12.00 -7.74
N PHE A 160 -12.72 -11.40 -6.97
CA PHE A 160 -11.36 -11.09 -7.45
C PHE A 160 -10.52 -12.35 -7.67
N LEU A 161 -10.60 -13.34 -6.78
CA LEU A 161 -9.92 -14.63 -6.95
C LEU A 161 -10.46 -15.36 -8.20
N THR A 162 -11.77 -15.37 -8.40
CA THR A 162 -12.41 -15.96 -9.60
C THR A 162 -11.97 -15.26 -10.89
N ALA A 163 -11.76 -13.94 -10.84
CA ALA A 163 -11.20 -13.18 -11.96
C ALA A 163 -9.69 -13.42 -12.17
N GLY A 164 -9.02 -14.13 -11.27
CA GLY A 164 -7.60 -14.49 -11.39
C GLY A 164 -6.64 -13.57 -10.63
N ALA A 165 -7.12 -12.72 -9.71
CA ALA A 165 -6.22 -11.95 -8.86
C ALA A 165 -5.28 -12.90 -8.09
N SER A 166 -3.98 -12.68 -8.21
CA SER A 166 -2.93 -13.50 -7.60
C SER A 166 -2.67 -13.18 -6.13
N LYS A 167 -3.13 -12.01 -5.68
CA LYS A 167 -2.97 -11.52 -4.31
C LYS A 167 -4.16 -10.65 -3.92
N ILE A 168 -4.58 -10.76 -2.67
CA ILE A 168 -5.60 -9.92 -2.06
C ILE A 168 -4.93 -9.09 -0.97
N VAL A 169 -5.17 -7.78 -0.94
CA VAL A 169 -4.70 -6.90 0.13
C VAL A 169 -5.89 -6.26 0.82
N LEU A 170 -5.99 -6.39 2.15
CA LEU A 170 -7.03 -5.72 2.92
C LEU A 170 -6.56 -4.33 3.34
N GLY A 171 -7.26 -3.29 2.87
CA GLY A 171 -6.98 -1.89 3.21
C GLY A 171 -7.80 -1.37 4.38
N ASP A 172 -7.13 -0.89 5.43
CA ASP A 172 -7.69 -0.07 6.50
C ASP A 172 -7.58 1.42 6.16
N THR A 173 -8.32 1.84 5.14
CA THR A 173 -8.23 3.15 4.47
C THR A 173 -8.34 4.38 5.39
N THR A 174 -8.96 4.23 6.56
CA THR A 174 -9.18 5.33 7.51
C THR A 174 -8.70 5.01 8.92
N GLY A 175 -7.90 3.95 9.09
CA GLY A 175 -7.34 3.56 10.39
C GLY A 175 -8.41 3.19 11.42
N MET A 176 -9.37 2.34 11.04
CA MET A 176 -10.49 1.85 11.87
C MET A 176 -10.27 0.44 12.42
N ALA A 177 -9.25 -0.28 11.93
CA ALA A 177 -8.95 -1.63 12.38
C ALA A 177 -8.38 -1.63 13.81
N ASN A 178 -8.53 -2.77 14.48
CA ASN A 178 -7.88 -3.08 15.75
C ASN A 178 -7.36 -4.53 15.72
N PRO A 179 -6.41 -4.91 16.59
CA PRO A 179 -5.75 -6.21 16.55
C PRO A 179 -6.70 -7.40 16.58
N SER A 180 -7.78 -7.34 17.37
CA SER A 180 -8.77 -8.43 17.44
C SER A 180 -9.52 -8.60 16.13
N MET A 181 -9.89 -7.48 15.49
CA MET A 181 -10.57 -7.50 14.19
C MET A 181 -9.65 -8.03 13.09
N VAL A 182 -8.37 -7.65 13.08
CA VAL A 182 -7.38 -8.15 12.12
C VAL A 182 -7.28 -9.67 12.22
N LYS A 183 -7.03 -10.21 13.42
CA LYS A 183 -6.94 -11.67 13.64
C LYS A 183 -8.19 -12.40 13.16
N LYS A 184 -9.38 -11.90 13.49
CA LYS A 184 -10.66 -12.49 13.06
C LYS A 184 -10.82 -12.51 11.54
N ARG A 185 -10.53 -11.40 10.86
CA ARG A 185 -10.67 -11.32 9.40
C ARG A 185 -9.67 -12.21 8.67
N VAL A 186 -8.42 -12.22 9.11
CA VAL A 186 -7.38 -13.09 8.54
C VAL A 186 -7.78 -14.55 8.71
N ALA A 187 -8.18 -14.96 9.92
CA ALA A 187 -8.64 -16.33 10.18
C ALA A 187 -9.80 -16.71 9.26
N SER A 188 -10.84 -15.88 9.17
CA SER A 188 -11.98 -16.19 8.29
C SER A 188 -11.63 -16.26 6.80
N LEU A 189 -10.62 -15.52 6.33
CA LEU A 189 -10.18 -15.60 4.93
C LEU A 189 -9.42 -16.90 4.67
N TYR A 190 -8.57 -17.33 5.60
CA TYR A 190 -7.88 -18.62 5.48
C TYR A 190 -8.82 -19.81 5.67
N ASP A 191 -9.83 -19.70 6.52
CA ASP A 191 -10.86 -20.72 6.69
C ASP A 191 -11.69 -20.90 5.39
N GLU A 192 -12.04 -19.79 4.72
CA GLU A 192 -12.89 -19.82 3.51
C GLU A 192 -12.10 -20.15 2.23
N PHE A 193 -10.90 -19.60 2.07
CA PHE A 193 -10.14 -19.65 0.81
C PHE A 193 -8.83 -20.45 0.89
N GLY A 194 -8.54 -21.07 2.03
CA GLY A 194 -7.32 -21.85 2.25
C GLY A 194 -6.13 -21.03 2.74
N SER A 195 -5.21 -21.70 3.45
CA SER A 195 -4.00 -21.09 4.01
C SER A 195 -2.99 -20.62 2.96
N GLU A 196 -3.12 -21.11 1.73
CA GLU A 196 -2.33 -20.72 0.56
C GLU A 196 -2.77 -19.39 -0.05
N LEU A 197 -3.89 -18.81 0.40
CA LEU A 197 -4.33 -17.49 -0.02
C LEU A 197 -3.20 -16.48 0.18
N ASN A 198 -2.75 -15.88 -0.92
CA ASN A 198 -1.75 -14.83 -0.88
C ASN A 198 -2.40 -13.53 -0.38
N LEU A 199 -2.39 -13.37 0.95
CA LEU A 199 -3.02 -12.28 1.66
C LEU A 199 -1.98 -11.24 2.08
N GLY A 200 -2.27 -9.97 1.82
CA GLY A 200 -1.54 -8.82 2.33
C GLY A 200 -2.41 -7.89 3.15
N LEU A 201 -1.76 -7.02 3.91
CA LEU A 201 -2.42 -6.06 4.79
C LEU A 201 -1.86 -4.66 4.57
N HIS A 202 -2.76 -3.69 4.48
CA HIS A 202 -2.44 -2.28 4.28
C HIS A 202 -3.13 -1.46 5.38
N PHE A 203 -2.35 -0.88 6.29
CA PHE A 203 -2.88 -0.17 7.45
C PHE A 203 -2.53 1.32 7.42
N HIS A 204 -3.52 2.17 7.69
CA HIS A 204 -3.29 3.56 8.03
C HIS A 204 -3.14 3.75 9.53
N ASN A 205 -2.27 4.68 9.94
CA ASN A 205 -1.95 4.95 11.34
C ASN A 205 -2.81 6.05 11.98
N THR A 206 -3.97 6.36 11.38
CA THR A 206 -4.85 7.47 11.78
C THR A 206 -5.25 7.46 13.26
N ARG A 207 -5.29 6.28 13.90
CA ARG A 207 -5.60 6.11 15.33
C ARG A 207 -4.47 5.48 16.14
N GLY A 208 -3.24 5.47 15.61
CA GLY A 208 -2.07 4.93 16.31
C GLY A 208 -2.04 3.40 16.42
N LEU A 209 -2.87 2.69 15.66
CA LEU A 209 -2.99 1.23 15.76
C LEU A 209 -2.29 0.47 14.62
N ALA A 210 -1.64 1.15 13.67
CA ALA A 210 -1.14 0.48 12.47
C ALA A 210 -0.09 -0.59 12.77
N LEU A 211 0.94 -0.28 13.57
CA LEU A 211 1.96 -1.27 13.96
C LEU A 211 1.37 -2.43 14.77
N ALA A 212 0.43 -2.14 15.69
CA ALA A 212 -0.26 -3.18 16.46
C ALA A 212 -1.11 -4.10 15.55
N ASN A 213 -1.74 -3.53 14.52
CA ASN A 213 -2.51 -4.25 13.52
C ASN A 213 -1.59 -5.07 12.59
N THR A 214 -0.45 -4.52 12.19
CA THR A 214 0.61 -5.24 11.45
C THR A 214 1.09 -6.46 12.23
N LEU A 215 1.43 -6.29 13.52
CA LEU A 215 1.83 -7.39 14.40
C LEU A 215 0.71 -8.44 14.52
N ALA A 216 -0.53 -8.01 14.71
CA ALA A 216 -1.67 -8.92 14.79
C ALA A 216 -1.88 -9.74 13.50
N GLY A 217 -1.66 -9.12 12.33
CA GLY A 217 -1.67 -9.80 11.05
C GLY A 217 -0.52 -10.80 10.90
N TYR A 218 0.68 -10.41 11.34
CA TYR A 218 1.86 -11.27 11.33
C TYR A 218 1.67 -12.53 12.19
N GLU A 219 1.16 -12.36 13.41
CA GLU A 219 0.81 -13.45 14.32
C GLU A 219 -0.29 -14.35 13.76
N ALA A 220 -1.19 -13.81 12.93
CA ALA A 220 -2.24 -14.55 12.25
C ALA A 220 -1.78 -15.26 10.96
N GLY A 221 -0.49 -15.15 10.59
CA GLY A 221 0.10 -15.85 9.45
C GLY A 221 0.39 -14.99 8.22
N VAL A 222 -0.07 -13.73 8.18
CA VAL A 222 0.22 -12.83 7.06
C VAL A 222 1.71 -12.50 7.02
N ARG A 223 2.27 -12.45 5.81
CA ARG A 223 3.68 -12.09 5.59
C ARG A 223 3.86 -10.88 4.70
N HIS A 224 2.80 -10.37 4.08
CA HIS A 224 2.86 -9.25 3.16
C HIS A 224 2.23 -8.00 3.77
N PHE A 225 2.99 -6.92 3.86
CA PHE A 225 2.54 -5.66 4.45
C PHE A 225 2.90 -4.48 3.57
N ASP A 226 1.91 -3.63 3.29
CA ASP A 226 2.15 -2.34 2.66
C ASP A 226 2.60 -1.34 3.73
N ALA A 227 3.58 -0.51 3.38
CA ALA A 227 4.05 0.59 4.22
C ALA A 227 4.55 1.76 3.37
N SER A 228 4.63 2.93 3.98
CA SER A 228 5.06 4.15 3.31
C SER A 228 6.20 4.80 4.07
N VAL A 229 7.30 5.12 3.38
CA VAL A 229 8.47 5.78 3.96
C VAL A 229 8.09 7.09 4.65
N GLY A 230 8.62 7.31 5.87
CA GLY A 230 8.25 8.46 6.70
C GLY A 230 6.79 8.44 7.20
N GLY A 231 6.02 7.41 6.88
CA GLY A 231 4.57 7.35 7.06
C GLY A 231 3.80 8.32 6.16
N LEU A 232 4.35 8.61 4.97
CA LEU A 232 3.71 9.44 3.95
C LEU A 232 2.31 8.94 3.58
N GLY A 233 1.44 9.87 3.21
CA GLY A 233 0.09 9.61 2.76
C GLY A 233 -0.96 10.14 3.72
N GLY A 234 -2.21 9.79 3.44
CA GLY A 234 -3.37 10.33 4.13
C GLY A 234 -4.63 10.09 3.33
N CYS A 235 -5.76 10.14 4.02
CA CYS A 235 -7.06 10.01 3.37
C CYS A 235 -7.68 11.41 3.20
N PRO A 236 -8.05 11.85 1.97
CA PRO A 236 -8.65 13.16 1.76
C PRO A 236 -9.98 13.33 2.49
N TYR A 237 -10.63 12.22 2.88
CA TYR A 237 -11.89 12.19 3.61
C TYR A 237 -11.72 12.16 5.13
N ALA A 238 -10.49 12.09 5.65
CA ALA A 238 -10.18 12.15 7.06
C ALA A 238 -9.13 13.25 7.30
N PRO A 239 -9.57 14.50 7.59
CA PRO A 239 -8.68 15.68 7.62
C PRO A 239 -7.51 15.59 8.61
N LEU A 240 -7.61 14.72 9.63
CA LEU A 240 -6.59 14.47 10.64
C LEU A 240 -5.97 13.07 10.53
N ALA A 241 -6.19 12.37 9.41
CA ALA A 241 -5.59 11.06 9.19
C ALA A 241 -4.07 11.15 9.11
N VAL A 242 -3.41 10.65 10.14
CA VAL A 242 -2.03 10.17 10.05
C VAL A 242 -2.04 9.05 9.02
N GLY A 243 -1.24 9.18 7.96
CA GLY A 243 -1.27 8.42 6.72
C GLY A 243 -1.06 6.91 6.85
N ASN A 244 -0.16 6.37 6.05
CA ASN A 244 0.16 4.94 6.07
C ASN A 244 0.94 4.54 7.33
N VAL A 245 1.01 3.24 7.58
CA VAL A 245 2.05 2.70 8.47
C VAL A 245 3.42 3.09 7.94
N CYS A 246 4.27 3.56 8.85
CA CYS A 246 5.60 4.04 8.53
C CYS A 246 6.56 2.87 8.26
N THR A 247 7.23 2.87 7.11
CA THR A 247 8.11 1.76 6.70
C THR A 247 9.26 1.55 7.66
N GLU A 248 9.99 2.60 8.03
CA GLU A 248 11.12 2.48 8.96
C GLU A 248 10.69 2.10 10.37
N ASP A 249 9.53 2.57 10.84
CA ASP A 249 8.99 2.18 12.15
C ASP A 249 8.61 0.69 12.17
N MET A 250 8.04 0.20 11.06
CA MET A 250 7.67 -1.20 10.89
C MET A 250 8.90 -2.11 10.78
N VAL A 251 9.89 -1.72 9.99
CA VAL A 251 11.16 -2.45 9.86
C VAL A 251 11.87 -2.52 11.20
N HIS A 252 11.96 -1.39 11.92
CA HIS A 252 12.54 -1.34 13.26
C HIS A 252 11.82 -2.29 14.22
N MET A 253 10.49 -2.25 14.29
CA MET A 253 9.70 -3.17 15.13
C MET A 253 10.04 -4.63 14.83
N PHE A 254 10.07 -5.03 13.55
CA PHE A 254 10.36 -6.42 13.19
C PHE A 254 11.81 -6.81 13.46
N HIS A 255 12.78 -5.91 13.23
CA HIS A 255 14.19 -6.16 13.57
C HIS A 255 14.38 -6.36 15.08
N GLU A 256 13.76 -5.53 15.92
CA GLU A 256 13.82 -5.68 17.38
C GLU A 256 13.16 -6.97 17.88
N MET A 257 12.19 -7.49 17.12
CA MET A 257 11.58 -8.79 17.38
C MET A 257 12.38 -9.98 16.81
N GLY A 258 13.53 -9.74 16.18
CA GLY A 258 14.35 -10.78 15.54
C GLY A 258 13.77 -11.32 14.23
N VAL A 259 12.88 -10.57 13.57
CA VAL A 259 12.26 -10.95 12.29
C VAL A 259 13.03 -10.30 11.14
N GLU A 260 13.54 -11.13 10.24
CA GLU A 260 14.24 -10.66 9.03
C GLU A 260 13.28 -9.96 8.05
N THR A 261 13.73 -8.84 7.49
CA THR A 261 13.04 -8.10 6.43
C THR A 261 13.86 -7.94 5.14
N GLY A 262 15.18 -8.17 5.20
CA GLY A 262 16.10 -7.88 4.08
C GLY A 262 16.39 -6.39 3.85
N VAL A 263 15.87 -5.51 4.70
CA VAL A 263 16.02 -4.05 4.58
C VAL A 263 17.16 -3.54 5.47
N ASP A 264 18.02 -2.68 4.92
CA ASP A 264 18.98 -1.86 5.66
C ASP A 264 18.25 -0.67 6.29
N LEU A 265 18.00 -0.76 7.60
CA LEU A 265 17.26 0.25 8.35
C LEU A 265 17.99 1.60 8.42
N ASP A 266 19.33 1.63 8.45
CA ASP A 266 20.07 2.89 8.51
C ASP A 266 19.93 3.67 7.21
N ARG A 267 20.03 2.98 6.08
CA ARG A 267 19.78 3.59 4.77
C ARG A 267 18.33 4.05 4.64
N LEU A 268 17.37 3.24 5.10
CA LEU A 268 15.97 3.62 5.05
C LEU A 268 15.67 4.88 5.90
N ILE A 269 16.27 5.00 7.09
CA ILE A 269 16.19 6.21 7.92
C ILE A 269 16.75 7.43 7.18
N GLN A 270 17.92 7.30 6.55
CA GLN A 270 18.54 8.38 5.78
C GLN A 270 17.63 8.79 4.61
N THR A 271 17.04 7.83 3.90
CA THR A 271 16.06 8.07 2.84
C THR A 271 14.84 8.83 3.37
N ALA A 272 14.26 8.42 4.49
CA ALA A 272 13.13 9.12 5.12
C ALA A 272 13.48 10.56 5.53
N GLN A 273 14.67 10.77 6.12
CA GLN A 273 15.18 12.10 6.50
C GLN A 273 15.42 13.00 5.29
N MET A 274 15.90 12.45 4.17
CA MET A 274 16.03 13.18 2.92
C MET A 274 14.64 13.63 2.42
N ILE A 275 13.68 12.71 2.35
CA ILE A 275 12.32 12.96 1.87
C ILE A 275 11.60 14.01 2.71
N GLN A 276 11.79 14.01 4.03
CA GLN A 276 11.26 15.05 4.92
C GLN A 276 11.58 16.47 4.45
N ASN A 277 12.77 16.70 3.89
CA ASN A 277 13.18 18.04 3.44
C ASN A 277 12.37 18.56 2.24
N TRP A 278 11.60 17.71 1.57
CA TRP A 278 10.71 18.11 0.47
C TRP A 278 9.33 18.56 0.95
N PHE A 279 8.96 18.26 2.20
CA PHE A 279 7.65 18.57 2.75
C PHE A 279 7.73 19.63 3.86
N PRO A 280 6.83 20.62 3.86
CA PRO A 280 6.82 21.67 4.88
C PRO A 280 6.34 21.16 6.24
N LYS A 281 5.62 20.03 6.27
CA LYS A 281 5.10 19.41 7.49
C LYS A 281 6.04 18.28 7.93
N PRO A 282 6.25 18.10 9.25
CA PRO A 282 6.93 16.92 9.75
C PRO A 282 6.19 15.64 9.33
N LEU A 283 6.93 14.71 8.74
CA LEU A 283 6.49 13.35 8.47
C LEU A 283 6.28 12.61 9.80
N PRO A 284 5.28 11.71 9.89
CA PRO A 284 4.94 11.06 11.16
C PRO A 284 5.96 10.03 11.65
N GLY A 285 6.82 9.48 10.79
CA GLY A 285 7.82 8.45 11.16
C GLY A 285 8.62 8.81 12.41
N MET A 286 8.73 7.86 13.35
CA MET A 286 9.33 8.10 14.66
C MET A 286 10.80 7.67 14.70
N VAL A 287 11.13 6.54 14.10
CA VAL A 287 12.50 5.99 14.09
C VAL A 287 13.44 6.90 13.31
N MET A 288 12.97 7.54 12.24
CA MET A 288 13.76 8.55 11.53
C MET A 288 14.13 9.78 12.38
N LYS A 289 13.45 10.01 13.51
CA LYS A 289 13.69 11.12 14.45
C LYS A 289 14.48 10.68 15.67
N ALA A 290 14.11 9.54 16.24
CA ALA A 290 14.67 9.04 17.49
C ALA A 290 15.93 8.20 17.30
N GLY A 291 16.17 7.69 16.08
CA GLY A 291 17.19 6.69 15.81
C GLY A 291 16.76 5.29 16.27
N LYS A 292 17.66 4.32 16.08
CA LYS A 292 17.43 2.92 16.50
C LYS A 292 17.64 2.78 18.00
N THR A 293 16.97 1.81 18.62
CA THR A 293 17.21 1.41 20.02
C THR A 293 18.66 1.00 20.26
N SER A 294 19.30 0.32 19.29
CA SER A 294 20.70 -0.10 19.37
C SER A 294 21.70 1.07 19.48
N THR A 295 21.38 2.24 18.91
CA THR A 295 22.27 3.41 18.97
C THR A 295 22.24 4.15 20.31
N LEU A 296 21.28 3.83 21.21
CA LEU A 296 21.16 4.50 22.51
C LEU A 296 22.27 4.12 23.49
N ALA A 297 22.78 2.89 23.41
CA ALA A 297 23.86 2.42 24.27
C ALA A 297 25.23 2.98 23.86
N GLU A 298 25.41 3.31 22.58
CA GLU A 298 26.66 3.85 22.01
C GLU A 298 26.85 5.36 22.29
N GLN A 299 25.80 6.04 22.72
CA GLN A 299 25.79 7.48 23.02
C GLN A 299 26.06 7.81 24.50
N ARG A 300 26.45 6.83 25.32
CA ARG A 300 26.85 7.00 26.73
C ARG A 300 28.32 6.70 26.92
#